data_AF-A0AA35V102-F1
#
_entry.id   AF-A0AA35V102-F1
#
_cell.length_a   1.000
_cell.length_b   1.000
_cell.length_c   1.000
_cell.angle_alpha   90.00
_cell.angle_beta   90.00
_cell.angle_gamma   90.00
#
_symmetry.space_group_name_H-M   'P 1'
#
loop_
_entity.id
_entity.type
_entity.pdbx_description
1 polymer ?
#
loop_
_entity_poly.entity_id
_entity_poly.type
_entity_poly.pdbx_seq_one_letter_code
_entity_poly.pdbx_strand_id
1 'polypeptide(L)'
;MTYSSRSSSDNHTVLAIWNRDNDLCACRHLKLSVEKMSMSDKNPARRFCNCVDSLVKMAAEKCKYFKWIDDELTPHYNNAFNNLKSELKLIKDTSYAARLERRVALLENLNVEAIVAKEIVDGELAIVVEKKKQLRGELKFVRLKFRIAMMFLVLLAAVLMMQKAKVVG
;
A
#
# COMPACT_ATOMS: atom_id res chain seq x y z
N MET A 1 13.37 20.16 -11.32
CA MET A 1 12.03 20.30 -11.95
C MET A 1 11.03 19.58 -11.07
N THR A 2 10.25 20.32 -10.29
CA THR A 2 9.30 19.79 -9.29
C THR A 2 7.95 19.53 -9.95
N TYR A 3 7.61 18.25 -10.15
CA TYR A 3 6.27 17.83 -10.58
C TYR A 3 5.31 17.93 -9.39
N SER A 4 4.47 18.96 -9.41
CA SER A 4 3.32 19.06 -8.50
C SER A 4 2.23 18.12 -9.00
N SER A 5 2.05 16.99 -8.29
CA SER A 5 0.91 16.09 -8.46
C SER A 5 -0.36 16.83 -8.04
N ARG A 6 -1.04 17.45 -9.02
CA ARG A 6 -2.35 18.05 -8.81
C ARG A 6 -3.36 16.91 -8.65
N SER A 7 -3.59 16.53 -7.40
CA SER A 7 -4.72 15.68 -7.00
C SER A 7 -5.99 16.36 -7.49
N SER A 8 -6.64 15.76 -8.50
CA SER A 8 -7.97 16.15 -8.95
C SER A 8 -8.96 15.67 -7.90
N SER A 9 -9.07 16.43 -6.82
CA SER A 9 -10.24 16.45 -5.97
C SER A 9 -11.42 16.79 -6.85
N ASP A 10 -12.38 15.87 -6.99
CA ASP A 10 -13.69 16.11 -7.58
C ASP A 10 -14.39 17.18 -6.72
N ASN A 11 -14.06 18.44 -6.99
CA ASN A 11 -14.72 19.58 -6.37
C ASN A 11 -16.10 19.66 -6.99
N HIS A 12 -17.06 18.96 -6.39
CA HIS A 12 -18.47 19.25 -6.60
C HIS A 12 -18.71 20.69 -6.14
N THR A 13 -18.65 21.64 -7.06
CA THR A 13 -19.07 23.03 -6.81
C THR A 13 -20.57 22.99 -6.52
N VAL A 14 -20.93 22.95 -5.24
CA VAL A 14 -22.33 23.02 -4.78
C VAL A 14 -22.78 24.47 -4.93
N LEU A 15 -23.38 24.80 -6.06
CA LEU A 15 -24.09 26.07 -6.23
C LEU A 15 -25.46 25.94 -5.53
N ALA A 16 -25.62 26.65 -4.42
CA ALA A 16 -26.92 26.80 -3.76
C ALA A 16 -27.73 27.87 -4.52
N ILE A 17 -28.75 27.45 -5.27
CA ILE A 17 -29.62 28.36 -6.03
C ILE A 17 -30.93 28.60 -5.26
N TRP A 18 -31.39 29.85 -5.26
CA TRP A 18 -32.71 30.24 -4.76
C TRP A 18 -33.81 29.79 -5.74
N ASN A 19 -34.58 28.78 -5.38
CA ASN A 19 -35.82 28.44 -6.08
C ASN A 19 -36.96 29.36 -5.61
N ARG A 20 -37.59 30.10 -6.53
CA ARG A 20 -38.80 30.91 -6.25
C ARG A 20 -40.11 30.11 -6.36
N ASP A 21 -40.05 28.85 -6.78
CA ASP A 21 -41.23 27.99 -6.91
C ASP A 21 -41.49 27.21 -5.61
N ASN A 22 -42.73 27.28 -5.13
CA ASN A 22 -43.23 26.79 -3.84
C ASN A 22 -43.24 25.26 -3.63
N ASP A 23 -42.54 24.47 -4.46
CA ASP A 23 -42.36 23.03 -4.24
C ASP A 23 -41.19 22.79 -3.27
N LEU A 24 -41.44 23.03 -1.98
CA LEU A 24 -40.45 22.93 -0.92
C LEU A 24 -40.23 21.45 -0.51
N CYS A 25 -38.98 21.01 -0.27
CA CYS A 25 -38.74 19.71 0.39
C CYS A 25 -39.51 19.69 1.73
N ALA A 26 -40.17 18.56 2.01
CA ALA A 26 -41.00 18.36 3.20
C ALA A 26 -40.25 18.56 4.52
N CYS A 27 -38.91 18.55 4.50
CA CYS A 27 -38.07 18.84 5.65
C CYS A 27 -38.10 20.31 6.11
N ARG A 28 -38.96 21.16 5.52
CA ARG A 28 -39.15 22.58 5.87
C ARG A 28 -37.86 23.43 5.82
N HIS A 29 -36.78 22.89 5.27
CA HIS A 29 -35.57 23.64 4.94
C HIS A 29 -35.81 24.37 3.63
N LEU A 30 -36.25 25.63 3.73
CA LEU A 30 -36.65 26.48 2.61
C LEU A 30 -35.55 26.70 1.55
N LYS A 31 -34.30 26.25 1.78
CA LYS A 31 -33.09 26.74 1.07
C LYS A 31 -31.99 25.71 0.84
N LEU A 32 -32.20 24.42 1.11
CA LEU A 32 -31.13 23.42 1.08
C LEU A 32 -31.38 22.33 0.03
N SER A 33 -31.53 22.74 -1.23
CA SER A 33 -31.43 21.83 -2.37
C SER A 33 -30.11 22.00 -3.11
N VAL A 34 -29.49 20.89 -3.51
CA VAL A 34 -28.25 20.89 -4.30
C VAL A 34 -28.59 20.59 -5.75
N GLU A 35 -28.19 21.48 -6.66
CA GLU A 35 -28.21 21.19 -8.10
C GLU A 35 -27.12 20.17 -8.44
N LYS A 36 -27.51 19.15 -9.21
CA LYS A 36 -26.62 18.09 -9.68
C LYS A 36 -26.92 17.79 -11.14
N MET A 37 -25.88 17.35 -11.83
CA MET A 37 -26.01 16.80 -13.18
C MET A 37 -26.12 15.28 -13.12
N SER A 38 -27.10 14.72 -13.81
CA SER A 38 -27.26 13.27 -13.95
C SER A 38 -26.23 12.72 -14.94
N MET A 39 -25.50 11.70 -14.49
CA MET A 39 -24.56 10.93 -15.31
C MET A 39 -25.20 9.61 -15.82
N SER A 40 -26.52 9.43 -15.66
CA SER A 40 -27.22 8.22 -16.09
C SER A 40 -27.48 8.21 -17.60
N ASP A 41 -27.50 7.03 -18.22
CA ASP A 41 -27.70 6.90 -19.66
C ASP A 41 -29.14 7.26 -20.08
N LYS A 42 -30.09 7.14 -19.15
CA LYS A 42 -31.51 7.47 -19.36
C LYS A 42 -31.80 8.96 -19.30
N ASN A 43 -31.03 9.71 -18.51
CA ASN A 43 -31.17 11.17 -18.35
C ASN A 43 -29.77 11.79 -18.36
N PRO A 44 -29.03 11.71 -19.48
CA PRO A 44 -27.66 12.20 -19.52
C PRO A 44 -27.67 13.73 -19.41
N ALA A 45 -26.71 14.30 -18.69
CA ALA A 45 -26.52 15.75 -18.52
C ALA A 45 -27.70 16.56 -17.94
N ARG A 46 -28.86 15.95 -17.69
CA ARG A 46 -30.02 16.62 -17.09
C ARG A 46 -29.71 17.06 -15.68
N ARG A 47 -30.24 18.22 -15.30
CA ARG A 47 -29.97 18.84 -14.00
C ARG A 47 -31.16 18.69 -13.08
N PHE A 48 -30.88 18.23 -11.88
CA PHE A 48 -31.89 18.02 -10.86
C PHE A 48 -31.47 18.63 -9.53
N CYS A 49 -32.46 18.97 -8.72
CA CYS A 49 -32.30 19.36 -7.34
C CYS A 49 -32.71 18.22 -6.43
N ASN A 50 -31.89 17.93 -5.41
CA ASN A 50 -32.28 17.07 -4.30
C ASN A 50 -32.03 17.74 -2.94
N CYS A 51 -32.70 17.25 -1.90
CA CYS A 51 -32.49 17.75 -0.54
C CYS A 51 -31.07 17.41 -0.04
N VAL A 52 -30.43 18.33 0.67
CA VAL A 52 -29.13 18.09 1.32
C VAL A 52 -29.17 16.87 2.25
N ASP A 53 -30.25 16.70 3.02
CA ASP A 53 -30.39 15.57 3.95
C ASP A 53 -30.48 14.21 3.24
N SER A 54 -30.84 14.20 1.94
CA SER A 54 -30.83 12.97 1.14
C SER A 54 -29.41 12.47 0.86
N LEU A 55 -28.40 13.33 1.02
CA LEU A 55 -26.99 13.04 0.75
C LEU A 55 -26.23 12.54 1.99
N VAL A 56 -26.76 12.78 3.18
CA VAL A 56 -26.12 12.38 4.43
C VAL A 56 -26.27 10.87 4.60
N LYS A 57 -25.15 10.14 4.58
CA LYS A 57 -25.14 8.67 4.67
C LYS A 57 -25.77 8.14 5.96
N MET A 58 -25.69 8.90 7.05
CA MET A 58 -26.15 8.50 8.40
C MET A 58 -27.52 9.06 8.79
N ALA A 59 -28.27 9.69 7.88
CA ALA A 59 -29.61 10.18 8.22
C ALA A 59 -30.57 9.00 8.44
N ALA A 60 -31.32 9.03 9.55
CA ALA A 60 -32.29 8.00 9.93
C ALA A 60 -33.44 7.87 8.92
N GLU A 61 -33.87 8.98 8.33
CA GLU A 61 -34.82 9.02 7.22
C GLU A 61 -34.35 10.08 6.20
N LYS A 62 -34.17 9.68 4.94
CA LYS A 62 -33.68 10.57 3.88
C LYS A 62 -34.84 11.30 3.22
N CYS A 63 -34.79 12.63 3.09
CA CYS A 63 -35.76 13.40 2.27
C CYS A 63 -35.73 12.83 0.84
N LYS A 64 -36.88 12.42 0.31
CA LYS A 64 -37.01 11.90 -1.06
C LYS A 64 -37.24 13.02 -2.10
N TYR A 65 -37.04 14.27 -1.71
CA TYR A 65 -37.23 15.41 -2.61
C TYR A 65 -36.30 15.30 -3.83
N PHE A 66 -36.91 15.40 -5.00
CA PHE A 66 -36.25 15.36 -6.28
C PHE A 66 -37.07 16.20 -7.28
N LYS A 67 -36.40 17.09 -8.01
CA LYS A 67 -37.03 17.89 -9.07
C LYS A 67 -36.06 18.10 -10.22
N TRP A 68 -36.48 17.82 -11.44
CA TRP A 68 -35.76 18.26 -12.64
C TRP A 68 -35.90 19.78 -12.77
N ILE A 69 -34.79 20.46 -13.05
CA ILE A 69 -34.77 21.92 -13.22
C ILE A 69 -34.54 22.34 -14.67
N ASP A 70 -34.37 21.37 -15.57
CA ASP A 70 -34.29 21.56 -17.00
C ASP A 70 -35.23 20.63 -17.77
N ASP A 71 -35.52 21.06 -18.99
CA ASP A 71 -36.25 20.28 -19.96
C ASP A 71 -35.45 19.05 -20.41
N GLU A 72 -36.15 18.08 -20.98
CA GLU A 72 -35.50 16.93 -21.58
C GLU A 72 -34.61 17.35 -22.75
N LEU A 73 -33.37 16.84 -22.72
CA LEU A 73 -32.45 17.00 -23.82
C LEU A 73 -33.00 16.32 -25.07
N THR A 74 -32.79 16.96 -26.21
CA THR A 74 -33.16 16.36 -27.49
C THR A 74 -32.33 15.09 -27.74
N PRO A 75 -32.85 14.12 -28.53
CA PRO A 75 -32.12 12.88 -28.82
C PRO A 75 -30.70 13.09 -29.35
N HIS A 76 -30.49 14.16 -30.14
CA HIS A 76 -29.17 14.53 -30.65
C HIS A 76 -28.16 14.79 -29.53
N TYR A 77 -28.52 15.63 -28.56
CA TYR A 77 -27.63 15.97 -27.44
C TYR A 77 -27.45 14.82 -26.45
N ASN A 78 -28.50 13.99 -26.26
CA ASN A 78 -28.39 12.77 -25.46
C ASN A 78 -27.33 11.82 -26.02
N ASN A 79 -27.35 11.59 -27.33
CA ASN A 79 -26.37 10.73 -28.00
C ASN A 79 -24.96 11.31 -27.91
N ALA A 80 -24.81 12.62 -28.15
CA ALA A 80 -23.51 13.29 -28.05
C ALA A 80 -22.89 13.16 -26.65
N PHE A 81 -23.67 13.36 -25.58
CA PHE A 81 -23.18 13.21 -24.22
C PHE A 81 -22.76 11.77 -23.90
N ASN A 82 -23.56 10.78 -24.30
CA ASN A 82 -23.24 9.38 -24.06
C ASN A 82 -21.96 8.94 -24.80
N ASN A 83 -21.72 9.46 -26.01
CA ASN A 83 -20.48 9.25 -26.74
C ASN A 83 -19.29 9.88 -26.01
N LEU A 84 -19.41 11.13 -25.57
CA LEU A 84 -18.34 11.78 -24.80
C LEU A 84 -18.05 11.04 -23.48
N LYS A 85 -19.08 10.53 -22.82
CA LYS A 85 -18.94 9.71 -21.61
C LYS A 85 -18.18 8.41 -21.87
N SER A 86 -18.46 7.74 -23.00
CA SER A 86 -17.76 6.50 -23.36
C SER A 86 -16.31 6.76 -23.76
N GLU A 87 -16.04 7.82 -24.53
CA GLU A 87 -14.67 8.26 -24.87
C GLU A 87 -13.86 8.62 -23.62
N LEU A 88 -14.45 9.39 -22.69
CA LEU A 88 -13.80 9.72 -21.42
C LEU A 88 -13.46 8.48 -20.61
N LYS A 89 -14.35 7.49 -20.58
CA LYS A 89 -14.10 6.21 -19.90
C LYS A 89 -12.94 5.47 -20.57
N LEU A 90 -12.92 5.39 -21.90
CA LEU A 90 -11.85 4.74 -22.65
C LEU A 90 -10.49 5.41 -22.39
N ILE A 91 -10.44 6.74 -22.36
CA ILE A 91 -9.21 7.48 -22.05
C ILE A 91 -8.73 7.21 -20.61
N LYS A 92 -9.65 7.14 -19.64
CA LYS A 92 -9.30 6.80 -18.26
C LYS A 92 -8.79 5.37 -18.14
N ASP A 93 -9.45 4.42 -18.78
CA ASP A 93 -9.09 3.00 -18.73
C ASP A 93 -7.73 2.75 -19.40
N THR A 94 -7.47 3.36 -20.57
CA THR A 94 -6.17 3.29 -21.25
C THR A 94 -5.06 3.96 -20.46
N SER A 95 -5.30 5.15 -19.89
CA SER A 95 -4.35 5.83 -19.01
C SER A 95 -4.02 5.00 -17.77
N TYR A 96 -5.04 4.37 -17.18
CA TYR A 96 -4.88 3.50 -16.02
C TYR A 96 -4.09 2.23 -16.37
N ALA A 97 -4.39 1.60 -17.50
CA ALA A 97 -3.64 0.45 -18.02
C ALA A 97 -2.16 0.79 -18.24
N ALA A 98 -1.86 1.88 -18.94
CA ALA A 98 -0.47 2.34 -19.16
C ALA A 98 0.26 2.68 -17.85
N ARG A 99 -0.45 3.08 -16.80
CA ARG A 99 0.15 3.29 -15.47
C ARG A 99 0.40 1.96 -14.77
N LEU A 100 -0.48 0.99 -14.89
CA LEU A 100 -0.28 -0.35 -14.34
C LEU A 100 0.90 -1.06 -15.01
N GLU A 101 0.98 -1.03 -16.33
CA GLU A 101 2.10 -1.62 -17.10
C GLU A 101 3.45 -1.06 -16.63
N ARG A 102 3.56 0.27 -16.45
CA ARG A 102 4.78 0.89 -15.91
C ARG A 102 5.12 0.42 -14.49
N ARG A 103 4.12 0.17 -13.65
CA ARG A 103 4.34 -0.35 -12.29
C ARG A 103 4.77 -1.81 -12.32
N VAL A 104 4.20 -2.61 -13.21
CA VAL A 104 4.59 -4.02 -13.39
C VAL A 104 6.06 -4.09 -13.84
N ALA A 105 6.45 -3.36 -14.88
CA ALA A 105 7.83 -3.32 -15.35
C ALA A 105 8.83 -2.87 -14.26
N LEU A 106 8.44 -1.88 -13.43
CA LEU A 106 9.26 -1.45 -12.29
C LEU A 106 9.43 -2.58 -11.25
N LEU A 107 8.33 -3.28 -10.92
CA LEU A 107 8.37 -4.38 -9.95
C LEU A 107 9.18 -5.57 -10.47
N GLU A 108 9.09 -5.88 -11.77
CA GLU A 108 9.90 -6.92 -12.41
C GLU A 108 11.39 -6.60 -12.30
N ASN A 109 11.80 -5.36 -12.59
CA ASN A 109 13.19 -4.93 -12.44
C ASN A 109 13.67 -5.02 -10.99
N LEU A 110 12.88 -4.52 -10.02
CA LEU A 110 13.22 -4.60 -8.60
C LEU A 110 13.31 -6.05 -8.11
N ASN A 111 12.48 -6.95 -8.64
CA ASN A 111 12.54 -8.37 -8.30
C ASN A 111 13.82 -9.02 -8.83
N VAL A 112 14.26 -8.67 -10.05
CA VAL A 112 15.55 -9.13 -10.59
C VAL A 112 16.71 -8.65 -9.70
N GLU A 113 16.73 -7.37 -9.31
CA GLU A 113 17.75 -6.84 -8.39
C GLU A 113 17.74 -7.56 -7.04
N ALA A 114 16.56 -7.84 -6.49
CA ALA A 114 16.41 -8.55 -5.23
C ALA A 114 16.92 -10.00 -5.31
N ILE A 115 16.69 -10.70 -6.44
CA ILE A 115 17.22 -12.05 -6.68
C ILE A 115 18.75 -12.01 -6.70
N VAL A 116 19.34 -11.08 -7.45
CA VAL A 116 20.80 -10.94 -7.52
C VAL A 116 21.40 -10.62 -6.15
N ALA A 117 20.80 -9.69 -5.41
CA ALA A 117 21.25 -9.35 -4.06
C ALA A 117 21.18 -10.56 -3.10
N LYS A 118 20.10 -11.35 -3.21
CA LYS A 118 19.95 -12.57 -2.42
C LYS A 118 21.04 -13.59 -2.76
N GLU A 119 21.33 -13.81 -4.04
CA GLU A 119 22.39 -14.75 -4.46
C GLU A 119 23.77 -14.36 -3.92
N ILE A 120 24.07 -13.05 -3.89
CA ILE A 120 25.31 -12.53 -3.29
C ILE A 120 25.35 -12.85 -1.80
N VAL A 121 24.29 -12.52 -1.07
CA VAL A 121 24.20 -12.75 0.38
C VAL A 121 24.28 -14.24 0.72
N ASP A 122 23.60 -15.09 -0.04
CA ASP A 122 23.63 -16.54 0.13
C ASP A 122 25.06 -17.10 -0.11
N GLY A 123 25.77 -16.56 -1.11
CA GLY A 123 27.17 -16.88 -1.38
C GLY A 123 28.10 -16.48 -0.24
N GLU A 124 27.98 -15.26 0.27
CA GLU A 124 28.77 -14.79 1.42
C GLU A 124 28.48 -15.61 2.69
N LEU A 125 27.20 -15.93 2.93
CA LEU A 125 26.79 -16.74 4.07
C LEU A 125 27.41 -18.13 4.02
N ALA A 126 27.47 -18.77 2.84
CA ALA A 126 28.10 -20.07 2.67
C ALA A 126 29.59 -20.05 3.07
N ILE A 127 30.32 -19.01 2.65
CA ILE A 127 31.74 -18.82 3.01
C ILE A 127 31.90 -18.65 4.53
N VAL A 128 31.06 -17.82 5.15
CA VAL A 128 31.10 -17.58 6.61
C VAL A 128 30.79 -18.85 7.39
N VAL A 129 29.80 -19.64 6.95
CA VAL A 129 29.43 -20.90 7.58
C VAL A 129 30.59 -21.90 7.55
N GLU A 130 31.26 -22.05 6.40
CA GLU A 130 32.38 -22.99 6.28
C GLU A 130 33.59 -22.55 7.13
N LYS A 131 33.91 -21.24 7.14
CA LYS A 131 34.95 -20.70 8.01
C LYS A 131 34.65 -20.93 9.50
N LYS A 132 33.39 -20.77 9.92
CA LYS A 132 32.95 -21.03 11.30
C LYS A 132 33.07 -22.52 11.66
N LYS A 133 32.81 -23.42 10.72
CA LYS A 133 32.97 -24.87 10.90
C LYS A 133 34.44 -25.24 11.07
N GLN A 134 35.33 -24.68 10.25
CA GLN A 134 36.77 -24.87 10.36
C GLN A 134 37.31 -24.39 11.73
N LEU A 135 37.01 -23.15 12.11
CA LEU A 135 37.43 -22.58 13.40
C LEU A 135 36.93 -23.40 14.60
N ARG A 136 35.70 -23.94 14.51
CA ARG A 136 35.17 -24.84 15.55
C ARG A 136 35.98 -26.13 15.65
N GLY A 137 36.43 -26.68 14.53
CA GLY A 137 37.31 -27.84 14.47
C GLY A 137 38.66 -27.56 15.14
N GLU A 138 39.31 -26.46 14.75
CA GLU A 138 40.58 -26.01 15.32
C GLU A 138 40.47 -25.78 16.84
N LEU A 139 39.41 -25.13 17.30
CA LEU A 139 39.17 -24.89 18.72
C LEU A 139 39.01 -26.19 19.52
N LYS A 140 38.32 -27.19 18.97
CA LYS A 140 38.20 -28.51 19.61
C LYS A 140 39.57 -29.18 19.75
N PHE A 141 40.40 -29.09 18.72
CA PHE A 141 41.75 -29.64 18.72
C PHE A 141 42.67 -28.94 19.74
N VAL A 142 42.63 -27.61 19.82
CA VAL A 142 43.37 -26.83 20.81
C VAL A 142 42.93 -27.19 22.24
N ARG A 143 41.62 -27.28 22.49
CA ARG A 143 41.11 -27.72 23.80
C ARG A 143 41.58 -29.12 24.19
N LEU A 144 41.64 -30.05 23.23
CA LEU A 144 42.13 -31.40 23.49
C LEU A 144 43.62 -31.39 23.86
N LYS A 145 44.46 -30.66 23.11
CA LYS A 145 45.88 -30.49 23.43
C LYS A 145 46.09 -29.88 24.81
N PHE A 146 45.31 -28.86 25.15
CA PHE A 146 45.38 -28.23 26.47
C PHE A 146 45.03 -29.22 27.59
N ARG A 147 43.96 -30.02 27.42
CA ARG A 147 43.60 -31.07 28.39
C ARG A 147 44.73 -32.09 28.58
N ILE A 148 45.33 -32.54 27.48
CA ILE A 148 46.46 -33.49 27.52
C ILE A 148 47.65 -32.87 28.26
N ALA A 149 48.03 -31.63 27.93
CA ALA A 149 49.12 -30.92 28.61
C ALA A 149 48.86 -30.75 30.12
N MET A 150 47.63 -30.41 30.51
CA MET A 150 47.26 -30.30 31.92
C MET A 150 47.35 -31.64 32.66
N MET A 151 46.97 -32.76 32.05
CA MET A 151 47.14 -34.08 32.66
C MET A 151 48.62 -34.39 32.90
N PHE A 152 49.50 -34.10 31.94
CA PHE A 152 50.95 -34.29 32.12
C PHE A 152 51.51 -33.40 33.24
N LEU A 153 51.08 -32.14 33.36
CA LEU A 153 51.49 -31.25 34.44
C LEU A 153 51.07 -31.77 35.82
N VAL A 154 49.84 -32.28 35.95
CA VAL A 154 49.36 -32.89 37.21
C VAL A 154 50.17 -34.13 37.57
N LEU A 155 50.44 -35.01 36.60
CA LEU A 155 51.27 -36.21 36.81
C LEU A 155 52.70 -35.84 37.23
N LEU A 156 53.33 -34.86 36.57
CA LEU A 156 54.66 -34.36 36.94
C LEU A 156 54.67 -33.83 38.38
N ALA A 157 53.67 -33.03 38.76
CA ALA A 157 53.55 -32.52 40.12
C ALA A 157 53.41 -33.67 41.14
N ALA A 158 52.58 -34.68 40.85
CA ALA A 158 52.42 -35.84 41.73
C ALA A 158 53.72 -36.63 41.91
N VAL A 159 54.47 -36.87 40.82
CA VAL A 159 55.78 -37.55 40.86
C VAL A 159 56.78 -36.75 41.70
N LEU A 160 56.87 -35.43 41.51
CA LEU A 160 57.76 -34.57 42.30
C LEU A 160 57.40 -34.59 43.79
N MET A 161 56.10 -34.58 44.13
CA MET A 161 55.63 -34.67 45.51
C MET A 161 56.01 -36.02 46.15
N MET A 162 55.87 -37.12 45.41
CA MET A 162 56.25 -38.47 45.87
C MET A 162 57.78 -38.61 46.07
N GLN A 163 58.57 -38.03 45.17
CA GLN A 163 60.04 -38.01 45.31
C GLN A 163 60.48 -37.21 46.53
N LYS A 164 59.89 -36.04 46.77
CA LYS A 164 60.17 -35.24 47.97
C LYS A 164 59.82 -35.99 49.26
N ALA A 165 58.66 -36.65 49.31
CA ALA A 165 58.25 -37.42 50.48
C ALA A 165 59.24 -38.56 50.82
N LYS A 166 59.85 -39.18 49.79
CA LYS A 166 60.82 -40.27 49.96
C LYS A 166 62.21 -39.82 50.39
N VAL A 167 62.56 -38.54 50.21
CA VAL A 167 63.88 -37.98 50.60
C VAL A 167 63.86 -37.42 52.03
N VAL A 168 62.67 -37.13 52.58
CA VAL A 168 62.49 -36.48 53.89
C VAL A 168 62.05 -37.46 54.99
N GLY A 169 61.63 -38.68 54.64
CA GLY A 169 61.32 -39.76 55.58
C GLY A 169 62.41 -40.82 55.60
#